data_AF-A0A2D0AHP0-F1
#
_entry.id   AF-A0A2D0AHP0-F1
#
_cell.length_a   1.000
_cell.length_b   1.000
_cell.length_c   1.000
_cell.angle_alpha   90.00
_cell.angle_beta   90.00
_cell.angle_gamma   90.00
#
_symmetry.space_group_name_H-M   'P 1'
#
loop_
_entity.id
_entity.type
_entity.pdbx_description
1 polymer ?
#
loop_
_entity_poly.entity_id
_entity_poly.type
_entity_poly.pdbx_seq_one_letter_code
_entity_poly.pdbx_strand_id
1 'polypeptide(L)'
;MEKNKALEKWKEKVGNILKFSTSDEIAYCRIPTYEIFLEYQKNYKNDVHQAILTLFNQCLLTVDTYSDEFSLSSGNALVEKMQQYSEFSINPTPFEDEFKKSAALIRYMFKVDPYLLNMDDFYKMLEEALWLQKHNNNKLEDILKQVIPQNLYNY
;
A
#
# COMPACT_ATOMS: atom_id res chain seq x y z
N MET A 1 -26.20 -1.59 25.35
CA MET A 1 -25.52 -0.36 25.81
C MET A 1 -23.99 -0.52 25.91
N GLU A 2 -23.47 -1.74 26.10
CA GLU A 2 -22.02 -2.02 26.17
C GLU A 2 -21.29 -2.02 24.82
N LYS A 3 -21.91 -2.54 23.75
CA LYS A 3 -21.30 -2.57 22.40
C LYS A 3 -20.92 -1.17 21.89
N ASN A 4 -21.74 -0.15 22.17
CA ASN A 4 -21.42 1.23 21.75
C ASN A 4 -20.22 1.81 22.51
N LYS A 5 -20.07 1.51 23.81
CA LYS A 5 -18.89 1.93 24.58
C LYS A 5 -17.61 1.22 24.13
N ALA A 6 -17.70 -0.05 23.75
CA ALA A 6 -16.57 -0.79 23.19
C ALA A 6 -16.16 -0.25 21.82
N LEU A 7 -17.14 0.07 20.97
CA LEU A 7 -16.90 0.62 19.63
C LEU A 7 -16.17 1.97 19.69
N GLU A 8 -16.59 2.88 20.58
CA GLU A 8 -15.93 4.17 20.77
C GLU A 8 -14.49 4.00 21.30
N LYS A 9 -14.27 3.11 22.26
CA LYS A 9 -12.91 2.77 22.74
C LYS A 9 -12.01 2.18 21.65
N TRP A 10 -12.57 1.40 20.73
CA TRP A 10 -11.81 0.88 19.60
C TRP A 10 -11.49 1.99 18.60
N LYS A 11 -12.44 2.88 18.29
CA LYS A 11 -12.19 4.02 17.39
C LYS A 11 -11.10 4.92 17.92
N GLU A 12 -11.07 5.17 19.23
CA GLU A 12 -10.00 5.96 19.87
C GLU A 12 -8.62 5.30 19.72
N LYS A 13 -8.54 3.96 19.73
CA LYS A 13 -7.27 3.22 19.68
C LYS A 13 -6.76 2.94 18.28
N VAL A 14 -7.64 2.62 17.33
CA VAL A 14 -7.27 2.16 15.98
C VAL A 14 -7.81 3.05 14.86
N GLY A 15 -8.54 4.12 15.20
CA GLY A 15 -9.14 5.04 14.24
C GLY A 15 -10.33 4.39 13.52
N ASN A 16 -10.07 3.84 12.34
CA ASN A 16 -11.11 3.28 11.48
C ASN A 16 -11.38 1.80 11.77
N ILE A 17 -12.65 1.48 11.99
CA ILE A 17 -13.14 0.12 12.23
C ILE A 17 -13.96 -0.35 11.03
N LEU A 18 -13.64 -1.53 10.53
CA LEU A 18 -14.41 -2.26 9.54
C LEU A 18 -15.40 -3.17 10.26
N LYS A 19 -16.64 -3.20 9.78
CA LYS A 19 -17.68 -4.10 10.29
C LYS A 19 -18.06 -5.08 9.20
N PHE A 20 -17.91 -6.37 9.48
CA PHE A 20 -18.39 -7.46 8.65
C PHE A 20 -19.60 -8.11 9.33
N SER A 21 -20.64 -8.41 8.57
CA SER A 21 -21.85 -9.03 9.14
C SER A 21 -22.60 -9.88 8.13
N THR A 22 -23.11 -11.01 8.61
CA THR A 22 -24.11 -11.85 7.95
C THR A 22 -25.43 -11.80 8.73
N SER A 23 -26.38 -12.67 8.41
CA SER A 23 -27.60 -12.88 9.20
C SER A 23 -27.30 -13.29 10.64
N ASP A 24 -26.21 -14.05 10.85
CA ASP A 24 -25.97 -14.77 12.10
C ASP A 24 -24.71 -14.28 12.84
N GLU A 25 -23.75 -13.68 12.13
CA GLU A 25 -22.44 -13.31 12.68
C GLU A 25 -22.10 -11.83 12.43
N ILE A 26 -21.41 -11.19 13.38
CA ILE A 26 -20.91 -9.82 13.26
C ILE A 26 -19.49 -9.75 13.82
N ALA A 27 -18.53 -9.32 12.99
CA ALA A 27 -17.15 -9.05 13.39
C ALA A 27 -16.80 -7.58 13.20
N TYR A 28 -15.95 -7.09 14.12
CA TYR A 28 -15.34 -5.77 14.03
C TYR A 28 -13.85 -5.95 13.87
N CYS A 29 -13.31 -5.41 12.80
CA CYS A 29 -11.89 -5.52 12.47
C CYS A 29 -11.26 -4.13 12.36
N ARG A 30 -9.99 -4.00 12.72
CA ARG A 30 -9.18 -2.84 12.31
C ARG A 30 -8.77 -2.98 10.85
N ILE A 31 -8.43 -1.86 10.23
CA ILE A 31 -7.73 -1.88 8.94
C ILE A 31 -6.37 -2.58 9.15
N PRO A 32 -5.98 -3.53 8.28
CA PRO A 32 -4.70 -4.19 8.37
C PRO A 32 -3.53 -3.19 8.24
N THR A 33 -2.48 -3.37 9.05
CA THR A 33 -1.24 -2.56 8.93
C THR A 33 -0.33 -3.12 7.85
N TYR A 34 0.69 -2.35 7.44
CA TYR A 34 1.67 -2.82 6.46
C TYR A 34 2.42 -4.09 6.92
N GLU A 35 2.74 -4.20 8.21
CA GLU A 35 3.41 -5.39 8.77
C GLU A 35 2.54 -6.64 8.65
N ILE A 36 1.25 -6.52 8.98
CA ILE A 36 0.25 -7.59 8.83
C ILE A 36 0.10 -8.00 7.36
N PHE A 37 0.15 -7.02 6.45
CA PHE A 37 0.12 -7.30 5.02
C PHE A 37 1.34 -8.10 4.53
N LEU A 38 2.55 -7.71 4.95
CA LEU A 38 3.77 -8.44 4.59
C LEU A 38 3.74 -9.88 5.11
N GLU A 39 3.24 -10.08 6.33
CA GLU A 39 3.06 -11.41 6.90
C GLU A 39 2.04 -12.24 6.11
N TYR A 40 0.89 -11.65 5.78
CA TYR A 40 -0.10 -12.27 4.89
C TYR A 40 0.52 -12.69 3.56
N GLN A 41 1.25 -11.80 2.88
CA GLN A 41 1.89 -12.11 1.60
C GLN A 41 2.92 -13.23 1.70
N LYS A 42 3.68 -13.27 2.79
CA LYS A 42 4.65 -14.34 3.05
C LYS A 42 3.94 -15.69 3.24
N ASN A 43 2.85 -15.71 3.99
CA ASN A 43 2.10 -16.93 4.30
C ASN A 43 1.25 -17.41 3.10
N TYR A 44 0.74 -16.49 2.29
CA TYR A 44 -0.09 -16.78 1.11
C TYR A 44 0.61 -17.69 0.11
N LYS A 45 1.94 -17.56 -0.03
CA LYS A 45 2.75 -18.42 -0.93
C LYS A 45 2.79 -19.88 -0.49
N ASN A 46 2.55 -20.14 0.80
CA ASN A 46 2.62 -21.48 1.38
C ASN A 46 1.22 -22.09 1.51
N ASP A 47 0.29 -21.35 2.10
CA ASP A 47 -1.09 -21.78 2.31
C ASP A 47 -2.01 -20.56 2.27
N VAL A 48 -2.76 -20.46 1.17
CA VAL A 48 -3.71 -19.36 0.92
C VAL A 48 -4.81 -19.32 1.98
N HIS A 49 -5.34 -20.47 2.34
CA HIS A 49 -6.46 -20.57 3.26
C HIS A 49 -6.04 -20.11 4.66
N GLN A 50 -4.92 -20.64 5.15
CA GLN A 50 -4.38 -20.24 6.45
C GLN A 50 -3.92 -18.78 6.48
N ALA A 51 -3.40 -18.25 5.36
CA ALA A 51 -3.03 -16.85 5.27
C ALA A 51 -4.24 -15.92 5.44
N ILE A 52 -5.38 -16.24 4.81
CA ILE A 52 -6.61 -15.45 4.90
C ILE A 52 -7.19 -15.51 6.32
N LEU A 53 -7.23 -16.70 6.93
CA LEU A 53 -7.69 -16.85 8.32
C LEU A 53 -6.80 -16.08 9.31
N THR A 54 -5.48 -16.16 9.12
CA THR A 54 -4.52 -15.43 9.95
C THR A 54 -4.72 -13.93 9.83
N LEU A 55 -4.89 -13.42 8.61
CA LEU A 55 -5.18 -12.00 8.36
C LEU A 55 -6.45 -11.55 9.11
N PHE A 56 -7.54 -12.30 8.99
CA PHE A 56 -8.79 -12.00 9.68
C PHE A 56 -8.58 -11.94 11.19
N ASN A 57 -7.93 -12.96 11.77
CA ASN A 57 -7.68 -13.04 13.21
C ASN A 57 -6.79 -11.92 13.73
N GLN A 58 -5.73 -11.53 13.01
CA GLN A 58 -4.85 -10.43 13.40
C GLN A 58 -5.53 -9.04 13.35
N CYS A 59 -6.60 -8.93 12.57
CA CYS A 59 -7.37 -7.72 12.40
C CYS A 59 -8.60 -7.66 13.31
N LEU A 60 -9.01 -8.78 13.91
CA LEU A 60 -10.18 -8.88 14.76
C LEU A 60 -10.02 -8.06 16.06
N LEU A 61 -11.06 -7.32 16.43
CA LEU A 61 -11.12 -6.51 17.66
C LEU A 61 -11.92 -7.19 18.79
N THR A 62 -12.69 -8.22 18.44
CA THR A 62 -13.47 -9.05 19.37
C THR A 62 -12.71 -10.33 19.74
N VAL A 63 -13.08 -10.92 20.87
CA VAL A 63 -12.57 -12.24 21.29
C VAL A 63 -13.70 -13.26 21.12
N ASP A 64 -14.25 -13.31 19.91
CA ASP A 64 -15.34 -14.19 19.54
C ASP A 64 -14.82 -15.26 18.56
N THR A 65 -15.45 -16.44 18.58
CA THR A 65 -15.19 -17.51 17.61
C THR A 65 -16.19 -17.39 16.48
N TYR A 66 -15.69 -17.45 15.24
CA TYR A 66 -16.50 -17.32 14.03
C TYR A 66 -16.44 -18.60 13.22
N SER A 67 -17.44 -18.83 12.38
CA SER A 67 -17.40 -19.91 11.40
C SER A 67 -16.23 -19.70 10.42
N ASP A 68 -15.66 -20.79 9.91
CA ASP A 68 -14.57 -20.72 8.92
C ASP A 68 -15.03 -19.98 7.66
N GLU A 69 -16.27 -20.22 7.21
CA GLU A 69 -16.86 -19.55 6.05
C GLU A 69 -16.94 -18.03 6.25
N PHE A 70 -17.44 -17.59 7.41
CA PHE A 70 -17.50 -16.17 7.74
C PHE A 70 -16.11 -15.54 7.88
N SER A 71 -15.17 -16.26 8.49
CA SER A 71 -13.79 -15.82 8.68
C SER A 71 -13.07 -15.65 7.36
N LEU A 72 -13.23 -16.60 6.42
CA LEU A 72 -12.66 -16.53 5.07
C LEU A 72 -13.28 -15.40 4.26
N SER A 73 -14.61 -15.27 4.28
CA SER A 73 -15.33 -14.21 3.57
C SER A 73 -14.90 -12.82 4.05
N SER A 74 -14.85 -12.63 5.37
CA SER A 74 -14.40 -11.38 5.99
C SER A 74 -12.91 -11.12 5.74
N GLY A 75 -12.08 -12.16 5.78
CA GLY A 75 -10.66 -12.09 5.43
C GLY A 75 -10.43 -11.67 3.98
N ASN A 76 -11.18 -12.21 3.03
CA ASN A 76 -11.13 -11.78 1.62
C ASN A 76 -11.57 -10.33 1.45
N ALA A 77 -12.62 -9.90 2.14
CA ALA A 77 -13.05 -8.50 2.12
C ALA A 77 -11.98 -7.56 2.71
N LEU A 78 -11.20 -8.01 3.71
CA LEU A 78 -10.02 -7.27 4.20
C LEU A 78 -8.96 -7.15 3.10
N VAL A 79 -8.66 -8.22 2.36
CA VAL A 79 -7.71 -8.17 1.23
C VAL A 79 -8.15 -7.15 0.17
N GLU A 80 -9.43 -7.16 -0.21
CA GLU A 80 -9.98 -6.17 -1.14
C GLU A 80 -9.87 -4.74 -0.61
N LYS A 81 -10.14 -4.53 0.68
CA LYS A 81 -9.97 -3.22 1.32
C LYS A 81 -8.52 -2.78 1.27
N MET A 82 -7.56 -3.67 1.54
CA MET A 82 -6.13 -3.35 1.44
C MET A 82 -5.72 -2.94 0.02
N GLN A 83 -6.26 -3.60 -0.99
CA GLN A 83 -6.06 -3.23 -2.39
C GLN A 83 -6.71 -1.88 -2.74
N GLN A 84 -7.81 -1.51 -2.09
CA GLN A 84 -8.50 -0.22 -2.26
C GLN A 84 -7.86 0.94 -1.50
N TYR A 85 -7.26 0.68 -0.33
CA TYR A 85 -6.46 1.64 0.46
C TYR A 85 -5.08 1.88 -0.17
N SER A 86 -5.00 1.76 -1.50
CA SER A 86 -3.77 1.71 -2.25
C SER A 86 -3.12 3.09 -2.45
N GLU A 87 -2.60 3.67 -1.36
CA GLU A 87 -1.17 4.02 -1.33
C GLU A 87 -0.28 2.75 -1.42
N PHE A 88 -0.88 1.58 -1.23
CA PHE A 88 -0.42 0.21 -1.53
C PHE A 88 -0.96 -0.38 -2.86
N SER A 89 -0.85 0.34 -3.98
CA SER A 89 -1.20 -0.25 -5.30
C SER A 89 -0.08 -1.22 -5.71
N ILE A 90 -0.08 -2.43 -5.14
CA ILE A 90 0.80 -3.49 -5.60
C ILE A 90 0.17 -4.07 -6.85
N ASN A 91 0.57 -3.48 -7.97
CA ASN A 91 0.54 -4.12 -9.27
C ASN A 91 1.14 -5.54 -9.11
N PRO A 92 0.66 -6.62 -9.73
CA PRO A 92 1.22 -7.96 -9.49
C PRO A 92 2.60 -8.18 -10.13
N THR A 93 3.17 -7.16 -10.79
CA THR A 93 4.50 -7.19 -11.40
C THR A 93 5.36 -5.94 -11.09
N PRO A 94 5.78 -5.63 -9.83
CA PRO A 94 6.58 -4.43 -9.57
C PRO A 94 7.81 -4.61 -8.68
N PHE A 95 8.09 -5.71 -7.99
CA PHE A 95 9.30 -5.73 -7.14
C PHE A 95 10.59 -5.82 -7.97
N GLU A 96 10.61 -6.66 -9.00
CA GLU A 96 11.67 -6.58 -10.00
C GLU A 96 11.57 -5.33 -10.84
N ASP A 97 10.36 -4.87 -11.15
CA ASP A 97 10.13 -3.83 -12.14
C ASP A 97 10.39 -2.43 -11.59
N GLU A 98 10.05 -2.17 -10.33
CA GLU A 98 10.38 -0.96 -9.58
C GLU A 98 11.86 -0.94 -9.21
N PHE A 99 12.45 -2.08 -8.86
CA PHE A 99 13.90 -2.15 -8.70
C PHE A 99 14.62 -1.89 -10.04
N LYS A 100 14.17 -2.48 -11.15
CA LYS A 100 14.69 -2.24 -12.51
C LYS A 100 14.46 -0.80 -12.97
N LYS A 101 13.31 -0.19 -12.66
CA LYS A 101 13.01 1.23 -12.94
C LYS A 101 13.88 2.17 -12.10
N SER A 102 14.04 1.88 -10.82
CA SER A 102 14.93 2.61 -9.91
C SER A 102 16.39 2.50 -10.36
N ALA A 103 16.83 1.28 -10.69
CA ALA A 103 18.13 1.00 -11.28
C ALA A 103 18.33 1.75 -12.61
N ALA A 104 17.34 1.70 -13.51
CA ALA A 104 17.41 2.41 -14.79
C ALA A 104 17.49 3.93 -14.60
N LEU A 105 16.77 4.49 -13.63
CA LEU A 105 16.80 5.91 -13.29
C LEU A 105 18.17 6.32 -12.74
N ILE A 106 18.72 5.55 -11.79
CA ILE A 106 20.07 5.75 -11.23
C ILE A 106 21.12 5.70 -12.36
N ARG A 107 21.06 4.66 -13.21
CA ARG A 107 21.97 4.49 -14.35
C ARG A 107 21.85 5.64 -15.35
N TYR A 108 20.63 6.12 -15.61
CA TYR A 108 20.39 7.23 -16.51
C TYR A 108 21.00 8.54 -15.99
N MET A 109 20.76 8.86 -14.72
CA MET A 109 21.18 10.12 -14.08
C MET A 109 22.66 10.17 -13.72
N PHE A 110 23.21 9.07 -13.17
CA PHE A 110 24.56 9.06 -12.59
C PHE A 110 25.58 8.24 -13.39
N LYS A 111 25.15 7.53 -14.44
CA LYS A 111 26.02 6.67 -15.29
C LYS A 111 26.77 5.58 -14.51
N VAL A 112 26.21 5.15 -13.37
CA VAL A 112 26.74 4.04 -12.56
C VAL A 112 25.94 2.76 -12.78
N ASP A 113 26.52 1.60 -12.45
CA ASP A 113 25.79 0.34 -12.47
C ASP A 113 25.13 0.07 -11.10
N PRO A 114 23.80 0.21 -10.99
CA PRO A 114 23.08 0.11 -9.72
C PRO A 114 23.09 -1.29 -9.09
N TYR A 115 23.35 -2.34 -9.87
CA TYR A 115 23.42 -3.72 -9.35
C TYR A 115 24.72 -4.03 -8.60
N LEU A 116 25.71 -3.14 -8.69
CA LEU A 116 26.98 -3.24 -7.97
C LEU A 116 26.99 -2.44 -6.67
N LEU A 117 25.91 -1.71 -6.38
CA LEU A 117 25.76 -0.92 -5.15
C LEU A 117 25.28 -1.81 -4.01
N ASN A 118 25.72 -1.51 -2.79
CA ASN A 118 25.04 -2.02 -1.61
C ASN A 118 23.67 -1.30 -1.47
N MET A 119 22.77 -1.86 -0.67
CA MET A 119 21.39 -1.36 -0.56
C MET A 119 21.33 0.09 -0.04
N ASP A 120 22.20 0.47 0.90
CA ASP A 120 22.21 1.81 1.47
C ASP A 120 22.60 2.87 0.42
N ASP A 121 23.62 2.59 -0.38
CA ASP A 121 24.08 3.47 -1.46
C ASP A 121 23.08 3.49 -2.62
N PHE A 122 22.43 2.36 -2.91
CA PHE A 122 21.34 2.30 -3.89
C PHE A 122 20.19 3.24 -3.50
N TYR A 123 19.71 3.19 -2.26
CA TYR A 123 18.59 4.03 -1.83
C TYR A 123 18.95 5.51 -1.77
N LYS A 124 20.17 5.88 -1.32
CA LYS A 124 20.65 7.27 -1.37
C LYS A 124 20.69 7.80 -2.80
N MET A 125 21.20 7.02 -3.74
CA MET A 125 21.23 7.43 -5.15
C MET A 125 19.83 7.49 -5.76
N LEU A 126 18.92 6.61 -5.35
CA LEU A 126 17.53 6.68 -5.81
C LEU A 126 16.84 7.97 -5.34
N GLU A 127 17.00 8.33 -4.07
CA GLU A 127 16.44 9.56 -3.50
C GLU A 127 16.95 10.80 -4.27
N GLU A 128 18.26 10.87 -4.52
CA GLU A 128 18.87 11.95 -5.30
C GLU A 128 18.37 11.96 -6.76
N ALA A 129 18.22 10.78 -7.39
CA ALA A 129 17.70 10.68 -8.75
C ALA A 129 16.26 11.18 -8.88
N LEU A 130 15.41 10.83 -7.90
CA LEU A 130 14.02 11.26 -7.83
C LEU A 130 13.91 12.77 -7.55
N TRP A 131 14.78 13.29 -6.68
CA TRP A 131 14.88 14.72 -6.45
C TRP A 131 15.26 15.47 -7.74
N LEU A 132 16.29 15.01 -8.45
CA LEU A 132 16.70 15.57 -9.74
C LEU A 132 15.62 15.47 -10.81
N GLN A 133 14.90 14.34 -10.89
CA GLN A 133 13.79 14.17 -11.84
C GLN A 133 12.68 15.19 -11.58
N LYS A 134 12.30 15.38 -10.31
CA LYS A 134 11.28 16.35 -9.90
C LYS A 134 11.70 17.79 -10.18
N HIS A 135 12.98 18.13 -10.01
CA HIS A 135 13.47 19.51 -10.13
C HIS A 135 13.96 19.85 -11.55
N ASN A 136 14.33 18.86 -12.37
CA ASN A 136 14.61 19.06 -13.80
C ASN A 136 13.32 19.12 -14.64
N ASN A 137 12.24 18.43 -14.25
CA ASN A 137 10.94 18.61 -14.89
C ASN A 137 10.40 20.04 -14.71
N ASN A 138 10.71 20.70 -13.58
CA ASN A 138 10.36 22.11 -13.39
C ASN A 138 11.11 23.03 -14.38
N LYS A 139 12.38 22.74 -14.72
CA LYS A 139 13.08 23.48 -15.78
C LYS A 139 12.44 23.28 -17.15
N LEU A 140 12.00 22.07 -17.46
CA LEU A 140 11.30 21.76 -18.72
C LEU A 140 9.92 22.43 -18.79
N GLU A 141 9.16 22.44 -17.69
CA GLU A 141 7.92 23.20 -17.57
C GLU A 141 8.13 24.70 -17.65
N ASP A 142 9.18 25.24 -17.03
CA ASP A 142 9.52 26.67 -17.07
C ASP A 142 9.98 27.08 -18.48
N ILE A 143 10.72 26.22 -19.18
CA ILE A 143 11.07 26.41 -20.59
C ILE A 143 9.80 26.34 -21.45
N LEU A 144 8.89 25.38 -21.24
CA LEU A 144 7.62 25.32 -21.97
C LEU A 144 6.74 26.55 -21.73
N LYS A 145 6.67 27.05 -20.49
CA LYS A 145 5.97 28.30 -20.14
C LYS A 145 6.61 29.53 -20.77
N GLN A 146 7.93 29.53 -20.96
CA GLN A 146 8.64 30.62 -21.67
C GLN A 146 8.57 30.50 -23.20
N VAL A 147 8.37 29.29 -23.74
CA VAL A 147 8.36 29.01 -25.18
C VAL A 147 6.96 29.13 -25.81
N ILE A 148 5.87 29.05 -25.05
CA ILE A 148 4.53 29.42 -25.55
C ILE A 148 4.46 30.95 -25.63
N PRO A 149 4.45 31.57 -26.84
CA PRO A 149 4.25 33.00 -26.95
C PRO A 149 2.82 33.33 -26.52
N GLN A 150 2.62 34.43 -25.80
CA GLN A 150 1.33 34.97 -25.33
C GLN A 150 0.27 35.27 -26.43
N ASN A 151 0.46 34.82 -27.67
CA ASN A 151 -0.35 35.21 -28.83
C ASN A 151 -1.42 34.18 -29.25
N LEU A 152 -1.83 33.24 -28.38
CA LEU A 152 -2.86 32.24 -28.72
C LEU A 152 -4.17 32.35 -27.92
N TYR A 153 -4.45 33.51 -27.30
CA TYR A 153 -5.74 33.78 -26.64
C TYR A 153 -6.50 34.97 -27.23
N ASN A 154 -6.55 35.09 -28.55
CA ASN A 154 -7.59 35.87 -29.23
C ASN A 154 -7.77 35.33 -30.65
N TYR A 155 -8.78 34.48 -30.86
CA TYR A 155 -9.75 34.49 -31.97
C TYR A 155 -10.77 33.36 -31.76
#